data_AF-A0A7S3QIZ5-F1
#
_entry.id   AF-A0A7S3QIZ5-F1
#
_cell.length_a   1.000
_cell.length_b   1.000
_cell.length_c   1.000
_cell.angle_alpha   90.00
_cell.angle_beta   90.00
_cell.angle_gamma   90.00
#
_symmetry.space_group_name_H-M   'P 1'
#
loop_
_entity.id
_entity.type
_entity.pdbx_description
1 polymer ?
#
loop_
_entity_poly.entity_id
_entity_poly.type
_entity_poly.pdbx_seq_one_letter_code
_entity_poly.pdbx_strand_id
1 'polypeptide(L)'
;MTALKENVGVADRSSESAAKMMKRESFEHTSVLAIILLVFVASVNIFSAHRGPLSRLPSLQEQRDSNLRSFVLSDRKAVPMKDIIIEEGKDRFGYGENESNNSKQRFIDILSGVGEHLDDEVIANLPTWREVKDLYGSKPVIVGLDTCEDYKNDPNISPANRSLAIVGLMNTGTHMLSRILKESCRMPDREFHEPFGSASDLNASNDETHDHDNDEDTDTKEALKYLKEHKNDLESGIFFEVPWNKHAPESFRLHNKNYKGRKKVVDNKHILPIVVVKDPYHWFHSMCRNHYIVRWPGWNKNIKHCPLLVPNGADYENEELTKVLPRDGKAAPIQIFRKEEETEKYDSFVHYWNEWNGAYLKAGTNYPRLIIRYEDLLVHLEETVTQICKCAGGEVITDKIQHLKDTAKPGHKHKSQKGLAGSIMRYLRDEKRTHPGGEMFMTFDDLQYAKNGLDPDLMKSFHYTHPERTRQNMSF
;
A
#
# COMPACT_ATOMS: atom_id res chain seq x y z
N MET A 1 -47.28 -45.57 17.88
CA MET A 1 -47.66 -44.30 17.25
C MET A 1 -46.39 -43.46 17.13
N THR A 2 -45.60 -43.70 16.08
CA THR A 2 -45.44 -42.85 14.87
C THR A 2 -44.43 -41.72 15.14
N ALA A 3 -43.30 -41.55 14.46
CA ALA A 3 -42.56 -42.33 13.47
C ALA A 3 -41.11 -41.82 13.47
N LEU A 4 -40.16 -42.75 13.35
CA LEU A 4 -38.78 -42.51 12.96
C LEU A 4 -38.73 -42.11 11.48
N LYS A 5 -37.87 -41.15 11.13
CA LYS A 5 -37.36 -41.00 9.76
C LYS A 5 -35.83 -40.94 9.79
N GLU A 6 -35.30 -41.91 9.07
CA GLU A 6 -33.92 -42.09 8.65
C GLU A 6 -33.47 -40.93 7.75
N ASN A 7 -32.17 -40.64 7.75
CA ASN A 7 -31.47 -40.30 6.52
C ASN A 7 -30.00 -40.71 6.63
N VAL A 8 -29.67 -41.70 5.80
CA VAL A 8 -28.36 -42.29 5.55
C VAL A 8 -27.83 -41.69 4.25
N GLY A 9 -26.54 -41.34 4.25
CA GLY A 9 -25.68 -41.34 3.06
C GLY A 9 -25.60 -40.03 2.26
N VAL A 10 -24.41 -39.44 2.18
CA VAL A 10 -23.55 -39.44 0.97
C VAL A 10 -22.11 -39.20 1.44
N ALA A 11 -21.26 -40.17 1.16
CA ALA A 11 -19.82 -40.12 1.39
C ALA A 11 -19.09 -39.55 0.17
N ASP A 12 -18.18 -38.62 0.46
CA ASP A 12 -16.80 -38.52 -0.01
C ASP A 12 -16.47 -38.94 -1.47
N ARG A 13 -16.27 -37.94 -2.33
CA ARG A 13 -15.50 -38.04 -3.58
C ARG A 13 -14.80 -36.71 -3.84
N SER A 14 -13.64 -36.47 -3.23
CA SER A 14 -12.69 -35.49 -3.75
C SER A 14 -11.25 -35.85 -3.37
N SER A 15 -10.70 -36.91 -3.96
CA SER A 15 -9.27 -37.23 -3.85
C SER A 15 -8.77 -38.10 -5.01
N GLU A 16 -9.06 -37.71 -6.26
CA GLU A 16 -8.50 -38.42 -7.41
C GLU A 16 -8.36 -37.50 -8.65
N SER A 17 -7.54 -36.45 -8.52
CA SER A 17 -7.05 -35.69 -9.70
C SER A 17 -5.74 -34.96 -9.41
N ALA A 18 -4.71 -35.70 -8.96
CA ALA A 18 -3.37 -35.15 -8.78
C ALA A 18 -2.22 -36.13 -9.13
N ALA A 19 -2.51 -37.31 -9.69
CA ALA A 19 -1.52 -38.39 -9.84
C ALA A 19 -1.25 -38.85 -11.29
N LYS A 20 -1.46 -37.99 -12.31
CA LYS A 20 -1.30 -38.42 -13.72
C LYS A 20 -0.49 -37.50 -14.63
N MET A 21 0.42 -36.68 -14.08
CA MET A 21 1.29 -35.80 -14.88
C MET A 21 2.75 -35.78 -14.41
N MET A 22 3.39 -36.95 -14.28
CA MET A 22 4.86 -37.05 -14.29
C MET A 22 5.28 -38.45 -14.77
N LYS A 23 5.50 -38.60 -16.08
CA LYS A 23 6.33 -39.67 -16.67
C LYS A 23 6.59 -39.35 -18.15
N ARG A 24 7.89 -39.24 -18.50
CA ARG A 24 8.56 -38.80 -19.75
C ARG A 24 9.17 -37.40 -19.49
N GLU A 25 10.48 -37.21 -19.48
CA GLU A 25 11.52 -37.73 -20.37
C GLU A 25 12.83 -38.01 -19.60
N SER A 26 13.56 -39.06 -20.00
CA SER A 26 14.94 -39.32 -19.60
C SER A 26 15.73 -39.62 -20.86
N PHE A 27 16.55 -38.67 -21.32
CA PHE A 27 17.56 -38.89 -22.36
C PHE A 27 18.81 -38.04 -22.07
N GLU A 28 19.92 -38.74 -21.86
CA GLU A 28 21.35 -38.42 -22.06
C GLU A 28 21.97 -37.10 -21.54
N HIS A 29 22.65 -37.18 -20.38
CA HIS A 29 23.64 -36.19 -19.91
C HIS A 29 24.92 -36.85 -19.33
N THR A 30 25.45 -37.88 -19.98
CA THR A 30 26.72 -38.52 -19.55
C THR A 30 27.98 -37.99 -20.24
N SER A 31 27.88 -37.18 -21.29
CA SER A 31 29.05 -36.74 -22.06
C SER A 31 29.63 -35.37 -21.66
N VAL A 32 28.89 -34.54 -20.90
CA VAL A 32 29.33 -33.17 -20.54
C VAL A 32 30.19 -33.14 -19.26
N LEU A 33 29.98 -34.10 -18.35
CA LEU A 33 30.71 -34.19 -17.07
C LEU A 33 32.19 -34.59 -17.24
N ALA A 34 32.55 -35.31 -18.30
CA ALA A 34 33.94 -35.68 -18.57
C ALA A 34 34.81 -34.50 -19.04
N ILE A 35 34.21 -33.51 -19.72
CA ILE A 35 34.93 -32.33 -20.22
C ILE A 35 35.19 -31.31 -19.09
N ILE A 36 34.25 -31.19 -18.13
CA ILE A 36 34.41 -30.28 -16.99
C ILE A 36 35.51 -30.77 -16.02
N LEU A 37 35.67 -32.08 -15.85
CA LEU A 37 36.73 -32.63 -14.99
C LEU A 37 38.14 -32.41 -15.56
N LEU A 38 38.31 -32.42 -16.89
CA LEU A 38 39.62 -32.18 -17.53
C LEU A 38 40.06 -30.71 -17.45
N VAL A 39 39.13 -29.76 -17.49
CA VAL A 39 39.43 -28.32 -17.32
C VAL A 39 39.81 -28.00 -15.87
N PHE A 40 39.24 -28.71 -14.89
CA PHE A 40 39.55 -28.46 -13.48
C PHE A 40 40.94 -28.97 -13.07
N VAL A 41 41.38 -30.12 -13.59
CA VAL A 41 42.71 -30.67 -13.28
C VAL A 41 43.85 -29.85 -13.90
N ALA A 42 43.63 -29.21 -15.05
CA ALA A 42 44.61 -28.31 -15.65
C ALA A 42 44.78 -26.98 -14.88
N SER A 43 43.75 -26.55 -14.15
CA SER A 43 43.74 -25.26 -13.44
C SER A 43 44.45 -25.30 -12.07
N VAL A 44 44.59 -26.49 -11.47
CA VAL A 44 45.16 -26.64 -10.12
C VAL A 44 46.70 -26.64 -10.12
N ASN A 45 47.36 -26.85 -11.27
CA ASN A 45 48.83 -26.92 -11.35
C ASN A 45 49.55 -25.59 -11.60
N ILE A 46 48.84 -24.46 -11.70
CA ILE A 46 49.46 -23.13 -11.96
C ILE A 46 49.64 -22.28 -10.68
N PHE A 47 49.05 -22.66 -9.55
CA PHE A 47 49.18 -21.93 -8.28
C PHE A 47 50.14 -22.61 -7.29
N SER A 48 51.43 -22.61 -7.60
CA SER A 48 52.48 -22.92 -6.61
C SER A 48 53.78 -22.16 -6.89
N ALA A 49 53.73 -20.83 -6.88
CA ALA A 49 54.89 -19.98 -6.64
C ALA A 49 54.45 -18.55 -6.37
N HIS A 50 54.23 -18.19 -5.09
CA HIS A 50 54.48 -16.86 -4.49
C HIS A 50 53.78 -16.76 -3.12
N ARG A 51 54.54 -16.98 -2.05
CA ARG A 51 54.13 -16.65 -0.67
C ARG A 51 54.75 -15.31 -0.29
N GLY A 52 53.96 -14.25 -0.35
CA GLY A 52 54.18 -13.00 0.37
C GLY A 52 53.30 -12.93 1.63
N PRO A 53 53.60 -12.04 2.60
CA PRO A 53 52.89 -11.99 3.87
C PRO A 53 51.44 -11.50 3.70
N LEU A 54 50.48 -12.30 4.18
CA LEU A 54 49.04 -12.01 4.12
C LEU A 54 48.65 -10.84 5.02
N SER A 55 48.38 -9.69 4.41
CA SER A 55 47.44 -8.70 4.96
C SER A 55 46.02 -9.26 4.91
N ARG A 56 45.27 -9.19 6.01
CA ARG A 56 43.87 -9.66 6.10
C ARG A 56 43.02 -9.02 5.00
N LEU A 57 42.61 -9.84 4.03
CA LEU A 57 41.56 -9.46 3.09
C LEU A 57 40.22 -9.45 3.83
N PRO A 58 39.39 -8.41 3.65
CA PRO A 58 38.04 -8.40 4.20
C PRO A 58 37.25 -9.59 3.66
N SER A 59 36.37 -10.11 4.51
CA SER A 59 35.57 -11.29 4.15
C SER A 59 34.69 -10.98 2.93
N LEU A 60 34.33 -12.02 2.17
CA LEU A 60 33.35 -11.94 1.07
C LEU A 60 32.02 -11.30 1.51
N GLN A 61 31.69 -11.35 2.81
CA GLN A 61 30.54 -10.70 3.42
C GLN A 61 30.72 -9.18 3.53
N GLU A 62 31.89 -8.70 3.98
CA GLU A 62 32.21 -7.25 4.06
C GLU A 62 32.26 -6.60 2.67
N GLN A 63 32.73 -7.32 1.64
CA GLN A 63 32.70 -6.82 0.27
C GLN A 63 31.26 -6.72 -0.27
N ARG A 64 30.38 -7.65 0.11
CA ARG A 64 28.96 -7.64 -0.29
C ARG A 64 28.17 -6.53 0.39
N ASP A 65 28.43 -6.28 1.68
CA ASP A 65 27.79 -5.21 2.45
C ASP A 65 28.29 -3.82 2.04
N SER A 66 29.57 -3.70 1.67
CA SER A 66 30.15 -2.51 1.03
C SER A 66 29.48 -2.20 -0.31
N ASN A 67 29.27 -3.22 -1.14
CA ASN A 67 28.67 -3.04 -2.46
C ASN A 67 27.18 -2.68 -2.38
N LEU A 68 26.42 -3.26 -1.45
CA LEU A 68 25.03 -2.86 -1.20
C LEU A 68 24.92 -1.40 -0.70
N ARG A 69 25.83 -0.97 0.18
CA ARG A 69 25.89 0.44 0.62
C ARG A 69 26.24 1.39 -0.53
N SER A 70 27.11 0.97 -1.45
CA SER A 70 27.49 1.80 -2.60
C SER A 70 26.35 1.92 -3.63
N PHE A 71 25.56 0.85 -3.85
CA PHE A 71 24.49 0.84 -4.84
C PHE A 71 23.25 1.64 -4.41
N VAL A 72 23.01 1.76 -3.09
CA VAL A 72 21.87 2.53 -2.54
C VAL A 72 22.16 4.04 -2.46
N LEU A 73 23.43 4.45 -2.57
CA LEU A 73 23.87 5.83 -2.31
C LEU A 73 24.46 6.58 -3.54
N SER A 74 24.80 5.92 -4.65
CA SER A 74 25.67 6.56 -5.64
C SER A 74 25.04 7.50 -6.68
N ASP A 75 23.72 7.67 -6.77
CA ASP A 75 23.12 8.62 -7.75
C ASP A 75 21.81 9.26 -7.28
N ARG A 76 21.74 9.71 -6.02
CA ARG A 76 20.62 10.53 -5.54
C ARG A 76 20.92 12.01 -5.78
N LYS A 77 20.62 12.52 -6.98
CA LYS A 77 20.31 13.96 -7.09
C LYS A 77 18.99 14.17 -6.36
N ALA A 78 19.08 14.69 -5.13
CA ALA A 78 17.90 15.12 -4.38
C ALA A 78 17.09 16.07 -5.28
N VAL A 79 15.85 15.69 -5.58
CA VAL A 79 14.91 16.60 -6.25
C VAL A 79 14.72 17.77 -5.28
N PRO A 80 15.07 19.01 -5.65
CA PRO A 80 14.87 20.15 -4.77
C PRO A 80 13.36 20.25 -4.50
N MET A 81 12.98 19.89 -3.27
CA MET A 81 11.64 20.06 -2.78
C MET A 81 11.44 21.57 -2.68
N LYS A 82 10.73 22.16 -3.64
CA LYS A 82 10.30 23.55 -3.50
C LYS A 82 9.35 23.56 -2.31
N ASP A 83 9.66 24.36 -1.29
CA ASP A 83 8.76 24.61 -0.18
C ASP A 83 7.47 25.23 -0.74
N ILE A 84 6.44 24.42 -0.93
CA ILE A 84 5.11 24.90 -1.31
C ILE A 84 4.53 25.54 -0.05
N ILE A 85 4.55 26.86 0.00
CA ILE A 85 3.88 27.65 1.04
C ILE A 85 2.37 27.50 0.79
N ILE A 86 1.69 26.72 1.62
CA ILE A 86 0.22 26.62 1.60
C ILE A 86 -0.35 27.86 2.30
N GLU A 87 -1.08 28.69 1.54
CA GLU A 87 -1.81 29.85 2.05
C GLU A 87 -2.67 29.48 3.26
N GLU A 88 -2.77 30.37 4.24
CA GLU A 88 -3.56 30.17 5.46
C GLU A 88 -5.06 30.16 5.17
N GLY A 89 -5.59 28.98 4.87
CA GLY A 89 -7.02 28.72 4.94
C GLY A 89 -7.48 28.87 6.40
N LYS A 90 -8.46 29.74 6.65
CA LYS A 90 -9.16 29.77 7.94
C LYS A 90 -9.91 28.44 8.12
N ASP A 91 -9.65 27.75 9.23
CA ASP A 91 -10.43 26.57 9.62
C ASP A 91 -11.90 26.99 9.80
N ARG A 92 -12.80 26.31 9.08
CA ARG A 92 -14.23 26.64 9.03
C ARG A 92 -14.95 26.43 10.35
N PHE A 93 -14.44 25.55 11.21
CA PHE A 93 -14.96 25.41 12.58
C PHE A 93 -14.65 26.63 13.45
N GLY A 94 -13.89 27.61 12.94
CA GLY A 94 -13.52 28.80 13.69
C GLY A 94 -12.50 28.50 14.78
N TYR A 95 -11.86 27.33 14.75
CA TYR A 95 -10.69 27.05 15.56
C TYR A 95 -9.54 27.90 15.02
N GLY A 96 -9.49 29.16 15.43
CA GLY A 96 -8.28 29.97 15.30
C GLY A 96 -7.15 29.35 16.12
N GLU A 97 -5.95 29.90 15.99
CA GLU A 97 -4.79 29.53 16.82
C GLU A 97 -5.05 29.61 18.34
N ASN A 98 -6.17 30.21 18.76
CA ASN A 98 -6.63 30.39 20.13
C ASN A 98 -7.43 29.19 20.70
N GLU A 99 -7.72 28.12 19.93
CA GLU A 99 -8.25 26.91 20.57
C GLU A 99 -7.22 26.42 21.60
N SER A 100 -7.68 26.18 22.84
CA SER A 100 -6.79 25.62 23.87
C SER A 100 -6.15 24.36 23.31
N ASN A 101 -4.84 24.38 23.08
CA ASN A 101 -4.11 23.27 22.48
C ASN A 101 -4.39 21.94 23.21
N ASN A 102 -4.73 21.99 24.50
CA ASN A 102 -5.02 20.81 25.31
C ASN A 102 -6.50 20.35 25.23
N SER A 103 -7.29 20.92 24.33
CA SER A 103 -8.71 20.60 24.13
C SER A 103 -8.89 19.33 23.30
N LYS A 104 -9.94 18.57 23.63
CA LYS A 104 -10.47 17.46 22.80
C LYS A 104 -11.68 17.88 21.97
N GLN A 105 -12.10 19.15 22.08
CA GLN A 105 -13.35 19.65 21.52
C GLN A 105 -13.44 19.45 20.01
N ARG A 106 -12.36 19.71 19.26
CA ARG A 106 -12.28 19.42 17.82
C ARG A 106 -12.75 18.00 17.47
N PHE A 107 -12.29 16.98 18.20
CA PHE A 107 -12.66 15.59 17.92
C PHE A 107 -14.08 15.26 18.38
N ILE A 108 -14.54 15.87 19.47
CA ILE A 108 -15.93 15.79 19.90
C ILE A 108 -16.84 16.34 18.80
N ASP A 109 -16.51 17.50 18.23
CA ASP A 109 -17.30 18.15 17.18
C ASP A 109 -17.28 17.35 15.87
N ILE A 110 -16.13 16.77 15.49
CA ILE A 110 -16.03 15.85 14.34
C ILE A 110 -16.95 14.63 14.55
N LEU A 111 -16.89 14.00 15.72
CA LEU A 111 -17.61 12.75 15.99
C LEU A 111 -19.11 12.98 16.20
N SER A 112 -19.48 14.03 16.93
CA SER A 112 -20.89 14.45 17.04
C SER A 112 -21.45 14.88 15.68
N GLY A 113 -20.62 15.48 14.82
CA GLY A 113 -20.99 15.86 13.46
C GLY A 113 -21.36 14.69 12.54
N VAL A 114 -20.89 13.47 12.84
CA VAL A 114 -21.33 12.23 12.16
C VAL A 114 -22.36 11.43 12.96
N GLY A 115 -22.89 12.01 14.04
CA GLY A 115 -23.89 11.38 14.91
C GLY A 115 -23.33 10.19 15.71
N GLU A 116 -22.04 10.20 16.03
CA GLU A 116 -21.44 9.20 16.93
C GLU A 116 -21.87 9.48 18.38
N HIS A 117 -22.19 8.43 19.13
CA HIS A 117 -22.45 8.55 20.56
C HIS A 117 -21.12 8.59 21.32
N LEU A 118 -20.95 9.63 22.15
CA LEU A 118 -19.73 9.86 22.92
C LEU A 118 -20.02 9.70 24.40
N ASP A 119 -19.61 8.57 24.96
CA ASP A 119 -19.58 8.38 26.41
C ASP A 119 -18.26 8.92 27.01
N ASP A 120 -18.22 8.96 28.34
CA ASP A 120 -17.06 9.46 29.08
C ASP A 120 -15.79 8.65 28.79
N GLU A 121 -15.92 7.34 28.50
CA GLU A 121 -14.78 6.47 28.16
C GLU A 121 -14.19 6.85 26.80
N VAL A 122 -15.02 7.03 25.78
CA VAL A 122 -14.60 7.48 24.45
C VAL A 122 -13.92 8.84 24.58
N ILE A 123 -14.55 9.81 25.24
CA ILE A 123 -13.99 11.16 25.42
C ILE A 123 -12.65 11.10 26.18
N ALA A 124 -12.53 10.27 27.22
CA ALA A 124 -11.29 10.08 27.96
C ALA A 124 -10.15 9.53 27.08
N ASN A 125 -10.47 8.72 26.08
CA ASN A 125 -9.48 8.10 25.20
C ASN A 125 -9.17 8.89 23.90
N LEU A 126 -9.95 9.92 23.56
CA LEU A 126 -9.64 10.81 22.44
C LEU A 126 -8.30 11.55 22.69
N PRO A 127 -7.49 11.78 21.64
CA PRO A 127 -6.34 12.65 21.73
C PRO A 127 -6.77 14.11 21.95
N THR A 128 -5.87 14.91 22.50
CA THR A 128 -5.93 16.36 22.46
C THR A 128 -5.46 16.89 21.11
N TRP A 129 -5.88 18.10 20.74
CA TRP A 129 -5.43 18.71 19.49
C TRP A 129 -3.91 18.95 19.47
N ARG A 130 -3.30 19.26 20.62
CA ARG A 130 -1.86 19.37 20.79
C ARG A 130 -1.14 18.08 20.41
N GLU A 131 -1.57 16.94 20.93
CA GLU A 131 -0.94 15.65 20.61
C GLU A 131 -0.96 15.37 19.10
N VAL A 132 -2.06 15.72 18.42
CA VAL A 132 -2.15 15.54 16.96
C VAL A 132 -1.26 16.52 16.21
N LYS A 133 -1.20 17.80 16.63
CA LYS A 133 -0.30 18.79 16.03
C LYS A 133 1.17 18.46 16.22
N ASP A 134 1.55 17.97 17.40
CA ASP A 134 2.93 17.56 17.68
C ASP A 134 3.34 16.36 16.82
N LEU A 135 2.38 15.48 16.48
CA LEU A 135 2.62 14.30 15.63
C LEU A 135 2.60 14.59 14.13
N TYR A 136 1.59 15.31 13.66
CA TYR A 136 1.26 15.43 12.24
C TYR A 136 1.20 16.86 11.73
N GLY A 137 1.33 17.87 12.61
CA GLY A 137 1.18 19.27 12.27
C GLY A 137 -0.28 19.76 12.30
N SER A 138 -0.46 21.05 12.04
CA SER A 138 -1.77 21.72 12.07
C SER A 138 -2.46 21.86 10.71
N LYS A 139 -1.80 21.43 9.63
CA LYS A 139 -2.26 21.53 8.26
C LYS A 139 -2.11 20.16 7.58
N PRO A 140 -2.94 19.84 6.57
CA PRO A 140 -2.74 18.64 5.79
C PRO A 140 -1.42 18.69 5.02
N VAL A 141 -0.83 17.50 4.80
CA VAL A 141 0.37 17.34 3.98
C VAL A 141 -0.04 16.67 2.67
N ILE A 142 0.00 17.45 1.59
CA ILE A 142 -0.35 17.00 0.24
C ILE A 142 0.85 17.26 -0.69
N VAL A 143 1.57 16.20 -1.03
CA VAL A 143 2.72 16.29 -1.93
C VAL A 143 2.24 16.26 -3.37
N GLY A 144 2.76 17.16 -4.22
CA GLY A 144 2.49 17.22 -5.66
C GLY A 144 1.41 18.22 -6.07
N LEU A 145 0.95 19.09 -5.16
CA LEU A 145 -0.01 20.17 -5.49
C LEU A 145 0.52 21.12 -6.59
N ASP A 146 1.83 21.28 -6.68
CA ASP A 146 2.49 22.04 -7.73
C ASP A 146 2.29 21.43 -9.13
N THR A 147 1.96 20.14 -9.23
CA THR A 147 1.72 19.44 -10.50
C THR A 147 0.28 19.55 -11.00
N CYS A 148 -0.62 20.19 -10.23
CA CYS A 148 -2.04 20.28 -10.58
C CYS A 148 -2.28 21.09 -11.86
N GLU A 149 -1.57 22.20 -12.04
CA GLU A 149 -1.70 23.01 -13.26
C GLU A 149 -1.14 22.27 -14.47
N ASP A 150 -0.03 21.54 -14.33
CA ASP A 150 0.52 20.72 -15.40
C ASP A 150 -0.48 19.63 -15.82
N TYR A 151 -1.15 18.99 -14.86
CA TYR A 151 -2.20 18.00 -15.14
C TYR A 151 -3.40 18.60 -15.87
N LYS A 152 -3.88 19.75 -15.41
CA LYS A 152 -5.04 20.42 -16.04
C LYS A 152 -4.70 20.97 -17.42
N ASN A 153 -3.48 21.45 -17.63
CA ASN A 153 -3.09 22.11 -18.87
C ASN A 153 -2.38 21.15 -19.86
N ASP A 154 -2.28 19.85 -19.56
CA ASP A 154 -1.73 18.86 -20.49
C ASP A 154 -2.59 18.83 -21.77
N PRO A 155 -2.04 19.19 -22.94
CA PRO A 155 -2.81 19.26 -24.19
C PRO A 155 -3.31 17.90 -24.66
N ASN A 156 -2.79 16.79 -24.11
CA ASN A 156 -3.24 15.45 -24.43
C ASN A 156 -4.42 15.00 -23.54
N ILE A 157 -4.77 15.77 -22.52
CA ILE A 157 -5.84 15.43 -21.56
C ILE A 157 -6.96 16.45 -21.68
N SER A 158 -8.00 16.13 -22.45
CA SER A 158 -9.20 16.96 -22.48
C SER A 158 -9.86 17.01 -21.09
N PRO A 159 -10.53 18.11 -20.72
CA PRO A 159 -11.25 18.20 -19.45
C PRO A 159 -12.21 17.03 -19.19
N ALA A 160 -12.91 16.57 -20.23
CA ALA A 160 -13.82 15.42 -20.18
C ALA A 160 -13.14 14.08 -19.91
N ASN A 161 -11.83 13.97 -20.16
CA ASN A 161 -11.08 12.73 -19.92
C ASN A 161 -10.39 12.71 -18.55
N ARG A 162 -10.30 13.85 -17.85
CA ARG A 162 -9.64 13.93 -16.54
C ARG A 162 -10.32 12.99 -15.54
N SER A 163 -9.49 12.32 -14.76
CA SER A 163 -9.94 11.34 -13.76
C SER A 163 -9.10 11.40 -12.48
N LEU A 164 -9.68 10.92 -11.38
CA LEU A 164 -8.99 10.64 -10.13
C LEU A 164 -8.87 9.15 -9.93
N ALA A 165 -7.75 8.70 -9.37
CA ALA A 165 -7.53 7.29 -9.06
C ALA A 165 -6.96 7.12 -7.67
N ILE A 166 -7.59 6.32 -6.83
CA ILE A 166 -7.10 6.09 -5.48
C ILE A 166 -6.11 4.92 -5.50
N VAL A 167 -4.91 5.16 -4.98
CA VAL A 167 -3.82 4.19 -4.93
C VAL A 167 -3.22 4.20 -3.53
N GLY A 168 -2.66 3.09 -3.06
CA GLY A 168 -2.06 3.02 -1.72
C GLY A 168 -1.61 1.62 -1.38
N LEU A 169 -0.72 1.49 -0.40
CA LEU A 169 -0.48 0.18 0.22
C LEU A 169 -1.79 -0.37 0.82
N MET A 170 -1.83 -1.68 1.04
CA MET A 170 -2.91 -2.29 1.81
C MET A 170 -2.98 -1.62 3.20
N ASN A 171 -4.19 -1.45 3.74
CA ASN A 171 -4.45 -0.77 5.02
C ASN A 171 -4.09 0.72 5.14
N THR A 172 -3.93 1.46 4.04
CA THR A 172 -3.72 2.92 4.11
C THR A 172 -5.00 3.76 4.01
N GLY A 173 -6.18 3.14 3.95
CA GLY A 173 -7.45 3.87 3.91
C GLY A 173 -7.95 4.24 2.50
N THR A 174 -7.44 3.57 1.45
CA THR A 174 -7.90 3.77 0.06
C THR A 174 -9.42 3.67 -0.12
N HIS A 175 -10.09 2.75 0.59
CA HIS A 175 -11.55 2.64 0.57
C HIS A 175 -12.27 3.86 1.15
N MET A 176 -11.75 4.43 2.24
CA MET A 176 -12.33 5.61 2.88
C MET A 176 -12.24 6.80 1.93
N LEU A 177 -11.05 7.06 1.38
CA LEU A 177 -10.86 8.17 0.45
C LEU A 177 -11.75 8.04 -0.79
N SER A 178 -11.82 6.86 -1.40
CA SER A 178 -12.62 6.65 -2.60
C SER A 178 -14.10 6.95 -2.38
N ARG A 179 -14.66 6.50 -1.25
CA ARG A 179 -16.06 6.76 -0.92
C ARG A 179 -16.29 8.25 -0.68
N ILE A 180 -15.41 8.92 0.07
CA ILE A 180 -15.56 10.35 0.36
C ILE A 180 -15.45 11.19 -0.92
N LEU A 181 -14.50 10.88 -1.81
CA LEU A 181 -14.36 11.58 -3.09
C LEU A 181 -15.61 11.40 -3.97
N LYS A 182 -16.18 10.19 -4.05
CA LYS A 182 -17.41 9.95 -4.82
C LYS A 182 -18.64 10.67 -4.26
N GLU A 183 -18.69 10.86 -2.95
CA GLU A 183 -19.80 11.58 -2.28
C GLU A 183 -19.62 13.11 -2.31
N SER A 184 -18.37 13.60 -2.50
CA SER A 184 -18.03 15.00 -2.28
C SER A 184 -17.49 15.73 -3.50
N CYS A 185 -16.99 15.03 -4.51
CA CYS A 185 -16.33 15.60 -5.67
C CYS A 185 -17.05 15.19 -6.96
N ARG A 186 -17.21 16.14 -7.89
CA ARG A 186 -17.74 15.92 -9.23
C ARG A 186 -16.77 16.46 -10.27
N MET A 187 -16.64 15.78 -11.39
CA MET A 187 -15.89 16.24 -12.56
C MET A 187 -16.88 16.89 -13.55
N PRO A 188 -17.08 18.22 -13.53
CA PRO A 188 -18.18 18.86 -14.27
C PRO A 188 -18.06 18.72 -15.79
N ASP A 189 -16.82 18.69 -16.30
CA ASP A 189 -16.56 18.55 -17.74
C ASP A 189 -16.68 17.11 -18.24
N ARG A 190 -16.93 16.13 -17.35
CA ARG A 190 -17.23 14.76 -17.78
C ARG A 190 -18.65 14.70 -18.32
N GLU A 191 -18.77 14.84 -19.64
CA GLU A 191 -19.88 14.25 -20.36
C GLU A 191 -19.66 12.73 -20.40
N PHE A 192 -20.61 11.95 -19.87
CA PHE A 192 -20.56 10.51 -20.06
C PHE A 192 -20.81 10.21 -21.54
N HIS A 193 -19.73 10.14 -22.31
CA HIS A 193 -19.73 9.48 -23.59
C HIS A 193 -19.44 8.01 -23.34
N GLU A 194 -20.34 7.11 -23.75
CA GLU A 194 -20.00 5.69 -23.77
C GLU A 194 -18.70 5.56 -24.60
N PRO A 195 -17.57 5.09 -24.02
CA PRO A 195 -16.24 5.19 -24.65
C PRO A 195 -16.14 4.45 -25.99
N PHE A 196 -17.11 3.57 -26.22
CA PHE A 196 -17.41 2.94 -27.47
C PHE A 196 -18.86 3.33 -27.71
N GLY A 197 -19.17 3.92 -28.87
CA GLY A 197 -20.58 4.08 -29.28
C GLY A 197 -21.31 2.77 -28.97
N SER A 198 -22.56 2.88 -28.48
CA SER A 198 -23.32 1.85 -27.75
C SER A 198 -22.81 0.44 -27.94
N ALA A 199 -22.72 -0.42 -26.91
CA ALA A 199 -22.17 -1.79 -26.96
C ALA A 199 -22.40 -2.64 -28.26
N SER A 200 -23.38 -2.30 -29.10
CA SER A 200 -23.40 -2.60 -30.54
C SER A 200 -22.10 -2.36 -31.33
N ASP A 201 -21.33 -1.28 -31.12
CA ASP A 201 -20.18 -0.97 -32.00
C ASP A 201 -18.98 -1.88 -31.72
N LEU A 202 -18.83 -2.37 -30.48
CA LEU A 202 -17.87 -3.42 -30.13
C LEU A 202 -18.29 -4.80 -30.63
N ASN A 203 -19.59 -5.02 -30.90
CA ASN A 203 -20.09 -6.28 -31.45
C ASN A 203 -20.09 -6.29 -32.98
N ALA A 204 -20.12 -5.12 -33.63
CA ALA A 204 -20.22 -4.98 -35.08
C ALA A 204 -18.93 -5.33 -35.84
N SER A 205 -17.79 -5.51 -35.15
CA SER A 205 -16.53 -5.95 -35.77
C SER A 205 -16.37 -7.47 -35.86
N ASN A 206 -17.34 -8.26 -35.40
CA ASN A 206 -17.29 -9.73 -35.44
C ASN A 206 -17.86 -10.34 -36.74
N ASP A 207 -17.78 -9.63 -37.86
CA ASP A 207 -18.28 -10.10 -39.17
C ASP A 207 -17.38 -11.22 -39.76
N GLU A 208 -17.62 -12.43 -39.25
CA GLU A 208 -17.50 -13.83 -39.77
C GLU A 208 -16.48 -14.22 -40.86
N THR A 209 -15.47 -13.42 -41.19
CA THR A 209 -14.54 -13.76 -42.29
C THR A 209 -13.06 -13.65 -41.91
N HIS A 210 -12.58 -14.52 -41.01
CA HIS A 210 -11.33 -15.28 -41.22
C HIS A 210 -10.90 -16.12 -40.01
N ASP A 211 -10.60 -17.38 -40.30
CA ASP A 211 -10.17 -18.48 -39.40
C ASP A 211 -8.72 -18.34 -38.87
N HIS A 212 -8.24 -17.13 -38.59
CA HIS A 212 -6.87 -16.92 -38.08
C HIS A 212 -6.83 -16.14 -36.76
N ASP A 213 -6.42 -16.90 -35.73
CA ASP A 213 -5.80 -16.50 -34.45
C ASP A 213 -6.70 -15.97 -33.30
N ASN A 214 -6.97 -16.89 -32.35
CA ASN A 214 -7.82 -16.79 -31.15
C ASN A 214 -7.40 -15.77 -30.05
N ASP A 215 -6.42 -14.89 -30.27
CA ASP A 215 -5.90 -14.02 -29.21
C ASP A 215 -6.63 -12.66 -29.12
N GLU A 216 -7.19 -12.13 -30.22
CA GLU A 216 -7.77 -10.78 -30.24
C GLU A 216 -9.09 -10.65 -29.45
N ASP A 217 -9.80 -11.76 -29.25
CA ASP A 217 -11.07 -11.80 -28.51
C ASP A 217 -10.88 -11.64 -26.98
N THR A 218 -9.70 -11.96 -26.45
CA THR A 218 -9.45 -11.93 -24.99
C THR A 218 -9.41 -10.50 -24.42
N ASP A 219 -8.72 -9.59 -25.09
CA ASP A 219 -8.61 -8.18 -24.66
C ASP A 219 -9.97 -7.46 -24.74
N THR A 220 -10.77 -7.74 -25.77
CA THR A 220 -12.10 -7.15 -25.95
C THR A 220 -13.07 -7.65 -24.88
N LYS A 221 -13.05 -8.95 -24.57
CA LYS A 221 -13.81 -9.51 -23.44
C LYS A 221 -13.39 -8.93 -22.10
N GLU A 222 -12.10 -8.73 -21.86
CA GLU A 222 -11.61 -8.08 -20.64
C GLU A 222 -12.04 -6.60 -20.56
N ALA A 223 -11.98 -5.86 -21.67
CA ALA A 223 -12.43 -4.48 -21.76
C ALA A 223 -13.93 -4.35 -21.46
N LEU A 224 -14.77 -5.18 -22.09
CA LEU A 224 -16.22 -5.23 -21.85
C LEU A 224 -16.56 -5.60 -20.40
N LYS A 225 -15.82 -6.56 -19.83
CA LYS A 225 -15.95 -6.92 -18.42
C LYS A 225 -15.59 -5.73 -17.52
N TYR A 226 -14.48 -5.04 -17.79
CA TYR A 226 -14.05 -3.88 -17.03
C TYR A 226 -15.07 -2.72 -17.11
N LEU A 227 -15.56 -2.40 -18.31
CA LEU A 227 -16.64 -1.42 -18.52
C LEU A 227 -17.87 -1.73 -17.65
N LYS A 228 -18.30 -2.99 -17.64
CA LYS A 228 -19.47 -3.42 -16.86
C LYS A 228 -19.22 -3.36 -15.35
N GLU A 229 -18.06 -3.81 -14.88
CA GLU A 229 -17.71 -3.85 -13.47
C GLU A 229 -17.42 -2.46 -12.88
N HIS A 230 -16.98 -1.52 -13.71
CA HIS A 230 -16.52 -0.19 -13.30
C HIS A 230 -17.33 0.96 -13.90
N LYS A 231 -18.57 0.72 -14.35
CA LYS A 231 -19.45 1.74 -14.92
C LYS A 231 -19.55 3.01 -14.06
N ASN A 232 -19.75 2.87 -12.75
CA ASN A 232 -19.86 4.02 -11.85
C ASN A 232 -18.55 4.82 -11.72
N ASP A 233 -17.39 4.14 -11.79
CA ASP A 233 -16.07 4.80 -11.76
C ASP A 233 -15.85 5.58 -13.06
N LEU A 234 -16.28 5.01 -14.19
CA LEU A 234 -16.24 5.64 -15.51
C LEU A 234 -17.21 6.81 -15.62
N GLU A 235 -18.40 6.74 -15.03
CA GLU A 235 -19.34 7.86 -15.03
C GLU A 235 -18.85 9.01 -14.15
N SER A 236 -18.35 8.71 -12.95
CA SER A 236 -17.88 9.74 -12.01
C SER A 236 -16.50 10.32 -12.35
N GLY A 237 -15.67 9.56 -13.07
CA GLY A 237 -14.24 9.85 -13.23
C GLY A 237 -13.42 9.62 -11.96
N ILE A 238 -13.96 8.95 -10.95
CA ILE A 238 -13.30 8.68 -9.67
C ILE A 238 -13.14 7.16 -9.50
N PHE A 239 -11.95 6.67 -9.82
CA PHE A 239 -11.63 5.26 -9.86
C PHE A 239 -11.23 4.71 -8.50
N PHE A 240 -12.01 3.73 -8.03
CA PHE A 240 -11.68 2.96 -6.84
C PHE A 240 -10.70 1.82 -7.17
N GLU A 241 -10.93 1.13 -8.29
CA GLU A 241 -10.01 0.14 -8.84
C GLU A 241 -9.39 0.69 -10.13
N VAL A 242 -8.11 1.02 -10.05
CA VAL A 242 -7.36 1.58 -11.17
C VAL A 242 -7.00 0.48 -12.18
N PRO A 243 -6.79 0.83 -13.47
CA PRO A 243 -6.44 -0.16 -14.49
C PRO A 243 -5.22 -1.01 -14.16
N TRP A 244 -4.28 -0.50 -13.35
CA TRP A 244 -3.06 -1.21 -12.95
C TRP A 244 -3.07 -1.82 -11.55
N ASN A 245 -4.23 -1.94 -10.90
CA ASN A 245 -4.43 -2.36 -9.51
C ASN A 245 -3.97 -1.32 -8.46
N LYS A 246 -4.87 -0.94 -7.54
CA LYS A 246 -4.63 0.16 -6.58
C LYS A 246 -3.55 -0.12 -5.52
N HIS A 247 -3.16 -1.38 -5.35
CA HIS A 247 -2.11 -1.84 -4.43
C HIS A 247 -0.83 -2.26 -5.18
N ALA A 248 -0.77 -2.05 -6.49
CA ALA A 248 0.42 -2.30 -7.28
C ALA A 248 1.49 -1.24 -7.05
N PRO A 249 2.78 -1.61 -7.21
CA PRO A 249 3.85 -0.63 -7.26
C PRO A 249 3.65 0.33 -8.43
N GLU A 250 4.31 1.47 -8.35
CA GLU A 250 4.26 2.55 -9.35
C GLU A 250 4.50 2.05 -10.78
N SER A 251 5.48 1.18 -10.97
CA SER A 251 5.94 0.70 -12.27
C SER A 251 4.85 0.01 -13.10
N PHE A 252 3.80 -0.50 -12.44
CA PHE A 252 2.70 -1.20 -13.08
C PHE A 252 1.78 -0.26 -13.85
N ARG A 253 1.77 1.03 -13.50
CA ARG A 253 0.89 2.02 -14.15
C ARG A 253 1.02 1.97 -15.67
N LEU A 254 2.23 1.92 -16.20
CA LEU A 254 2.45 1.89 -17.65
C LEU A 254 2.74 0.48 -18.17
N HIS A 255 3.37 -0.37 -17.36
CA HIS A 255 3.93 -1.64 -17.84
C HIS A 255 3.12 -2.89 -17.51
N ASN A 256 2.01 -2.79 -16.75
CA ASN A 256 1.26 -3.99 -16.42
C ASN A 256 0.63 -4.60 -17.68
N LYS A 257 1.05 -5.83 -18.00
CA LYS A 257 0.60 -6.62 -19.16
C LYS A 257 -0.70 -7.37 -18.87
N ASN A 258 -1.05 -7.57 -17.61
CA ASN A 258 -2.22 -8.33 -17.18
C ASN A 258 -3.53 -7.54 -17.29
N TYR A 259 -3.45 -6.28 -17.74
CA TYR A 259 -4.58 -5.36 -17.81
C TYR A 259 -4.66 -4.63 -19.16
N LYS A 260 -4.27 -5.32 -20.24
CA LYS A 260 -4.29 -4.75 -21.60
C LYS A 260 -5.71 -4.34 -22.02
N GLY A 261 -6.72 -5.16 -21.73
CA GLY A 261 -8.10 -4.81 -22.05
C GLY A 261 -8.58 -3.54 -21.33
N ARG A 262 -8.13 -3.31 -20.09
CA ARG A 262 -8.49 -2.11 -19.32
C ARG A 262 -7.92 -0.82 -19.91
N LYS A 263 -6.72 -0.89 -20.49
CA LYS A 263 -6.10 0.26 -21.17
C LYS A 263 -6.85 0.68 -22.44
N LYS A 264 -7.64 -0.22 -23.03
CA LYS A 264 -8.55 0.13 -24.14
C LYS A 264 -9.71 1.02 -23.66
N VAL A 265 -10.06 0.97 -22.36
CA VAL A 265 -11.20 1.68 -21.79
C VAL A 265 -10.79 3.07 -21.26
N VAL A 266 -9.65 3.15 -20.59
CA VAL A 266 -9.15 4.40 -19.99
C VAL A 266 -7.65 4.53 -20.24
N ASP A 267 -7.22 5.66 -20.80
CA ASP A 267 -5.79 5.96 -20.88
C ASP A 267 -5.28 6.31 -19.47
N ASN A 268 -4.27 5.55 -19.03
CA ASN A 268 -3.62 5.76 -17.74
C ASN A 268 -3.01 7.15 -17.61
N LYS A 269 -2.71 7.86 -18.70
CA LYS A 269 -2.24 9.25 -18.68
C LYS A 269 -3.32 10.25 -18.29
N HIS A 270 -4.59 9.95 -18.55
CA HIS A 270 -5.73 10.81 -18.23
C HIS A 270 -6.18 10.72 -16.76
N ILE A 271 -5.40 10.01 -15.94
CA ILE A 271 -5.71 9.72 -14.55
C ILE A 271 -4.69 10.45 -13.65
N LEU A 272 -5.17 11.25 -12.70
CA LEU A 272 -4.38 11.77 -11.59
C LEU A 272 -4.41 10.78 -10.42
N PRO A 273 -3.30 10.08 -10.09
CA PRO A 273 -3.27 9.20 -8.94
C PRO A 273 -3.25 10.01 -7.64
N ILE A 274 -4.07 9.57 -6.70
CA ILE A 274 -4.10 10.04 -5.33
C ILE A 274 -3.60 8.89 -4.46
N VAL A 275 -2.32 8.99 -4.10
CA VAL A 275 -1.60 7.98 -3.32
C VAL A 275 -1.83 8.23 -1.84
N VAL A 276 -2.41 7.27 -1.15
CA VAL A 276 -2.62 7.35 0.30
C VAL A 276 -1.48 6.65 1.02
N VAL A 277 -0.60 7.45 1.65
CA VAL A 277 0.42 6.98 2.58
C VAL A 277 -0.14 6.97 4.00
N LYS A 278 0.44 6.14 4.87
CA LYS A 278 0.07 6.05 6.27
C LYS A 278 1.34 6.06 7.12
N ASP A 279 1.26 6.59 8.34
CA ASP A 279 2.36 6.53 9.30
C ASP A 279 2.93 5.10 9.34
N PRO A 280 4.24 4.90 9.11
CA PRO A 280 4.80 3.57 8.94
C PRO A 280 4.58 2.67 10.16
N TYR A 281 4.66 3.22 11.38
CA TYR A 281 4.46 2.46 12.61
C TYR A 281 3.00 2.00 12.74
N HIS A 282 2.04 2.89 12.48
CA HIS A 282 0.63 2.50 12.44
C HIS A 282 0.32 1.54 11.28
N TRP A 283 1.00 1.67 10.15
CA TRP A 283 0.85 0.79 9.01
C TRP A 283 1.35 -0.63 9.31
N PHE A 284 2.51 -0.78 9.94
CA PHE A 284 3.02 -2.08 10.40
C PHE A 284 2.00 -2.81 11.29
N HIS A 285 1.47 -2.13 12.29
CA HIS A 285 0.42 -2.66 13.17
C HIS A 285 -0.87 -3.01 12.42
N SER A 286 -1.20 -2.25 11.37
CA SER A 286 -2.32 -2.55 10.50
C SER A 286 -2.09 -3.84 9.70
N MET A 287 -0.87 -4.09 9.22
CA MET A 287 -0.51 -5.33 8.53
C MET A 287 -0.61 -6.56 9.45
N CYS A 288 -0.24 -6.42 10.72
CA CYS A 288 -0.43 -7.46 11.74
C CYS A 288 -1.89 -7.89 11.89
N ARG A 289 -2.83 -6.94 11.81
CA ARG A 289 -4.27 -7.23 11.94
C ARG A 289 -4.88 -7.77 10.65
N ASN A 290 -4.39 -7.33 9.50
CA ASN A 290 -4.90 -7.75 8.21
C ASN A 290 -3.79 -7.74 7.17
N HIS A 291 -3.23 -8.91 6.92
CA HIS A 291 -2.05 -9.07 6.07
C HIS A 291 -2.39 -9.11 4.56
N TYR A 292 -3.66 -9.29 4.18
CA TYR A 292 -4.11 -9.43 2.79
C TYR A 292 -3.30 -10.45 1.97
N ILE A 293 -2.50 -9.99 1.01
CA ILE A 293 -1.63 -10.79 0.15
C ILE A 293 -0.17 -10.79 0.61
N VAL A 294 0.14 -10.04 1.66
CA VAL A 294 1.47 -10.00 2.28
C VAL A 294 1.63 -11.19 3.21
N ARG A 295 2.79 -11.83 3.17
CA ARG A 295 3.16 -12.95 4.03
C ARG A 295 4.54 -12.71 4.59
N TRP A 296 4.76 -13.08 5.85
CA TRP A 296 6.05 -13.02 6.53
C TRP A 296 6.11 -14.14 7.57
N PRO A 297 7.29 -14.59 8.02
CA PRO A 297 7.39 -15.56 9.11
C PRO A 297 6.45 -15.24 10.29
N GLY A 298 5.48 -16.10 10.56
CA GLY A 298 4.55 -15.94 11.68
C GLY A 298 3.23 -15.20 11.40
N TRP A 299 2.97 -14.76 10.16
CA TRP A 299 1.71 -14.07 9.80
C TRP A 299 0.43 -14.83 10.17
N ASN A 300 0.47 -16.17 10.26
CA ASN A 300 -0.64 -17.05 10.61
C ASN A 300 -0.41 -17.82 11.93
N LYS A 301 0.54 -17.38 12.77
CA LYS A 301 0.93 -18.05 14.01
C LYS A 301 0.70 -17.13 15.20
N ASN A 302 0.71 -17.71 16.40
CA ASN A 302 0.71 -16.97 17.65
C ASN A 302 2.10 -16.35 17.88
N ILE A 303 2.39 -15.25 17.18
CA ILE A 303 3.58 -14.42 17.41
C ILE A 303 3.39 -13.60 18.68
N LYS A 304 4.47 -13.44 19.46
CA LYS A 304 4.45 -12.72 20.75
C LYS A 304 4.47 -11.21 20.58
N HIS A 305 5.02 -10.74 19.46
CA HIS A 305 5.01 -9.34 19.07
C HIS A 305 4.93 -9.25 17.55
N CYS A 306 4.46 -8.11 17.05
CA CYS A 306 4.20 -7.88 15.63
C CYS A 306 4.48 -6.41 15.34
N PRO A 307 5.23 -6.07 14.27
CA PRO A 307 5.35 -6.77 12.97
C PRO A 307 6.53 -7.74 12.81
N LEU A 308 7.24 -8.07 13.90
CA LEU A 308 8.42 -8.95 13.87
C LEU A 308 9.53 -8.38 12.96
N LEU A 309 9.86 -7.09 13.14
CA LEU A 309 10.97 -6.47 12.39
C LEU A 309 12.31 -7.06 12.83
N VAL A 310 12.47 -7.39 14.10
CA VAL A 310 13.67 -8.06 14.63
C VAL A 310 13.22 -9.22 15.52
N PRO A 311 13.45 -10.48 15.08
CA PRO A 311 13.21 -11.65 15.92
C PRO A 311 14.01 -11.63 17.21
N ASN A 312 13.38 -11.97 18.33
CA ASN A 312 14.03 -12.10 19.64
C ASN A 312 13.80 -13.48 20.26
N GLY A 313 14.33 -13.69 21.47
CA GLY A 313 14.27 -14.97 22.17
C GLY A 313 12.86 -15.57 22.26
N ALA A 314 11.84 -14.75 22.53
CA ALA A 314 10.46 -15.21 22.66
C ALA A 314 9.89 -15.74 21.33
N ASP A 315 10.37 -15.23 20.19
CA ASP A 315 9.96 -15.74 18.88
C ASP A 315 10.58 -17.10 18.58
N TYR A 316 11.78 -17.36 19.08
CA TYR A 316 12.49 -18.64 18.91
C TYR A 316 12.00 -19.76 19.82
N GLU A 317 11.21 -19.44 20.85
CA GLU A 317 10.49 -20.45 21.65
C GLU A 317 9.43 -21.19 20.80
N ASN A 318 8.96 -20.55 19.73
CA ASN A 318 8.08 -21.18 18.77
C ASN A 318 8.91 -21.96 17.73
N GLU A 319 8.94 -23.29 17.86
CA GLU A 319 9.70 -24.20 16.99
C GLU A 319 9.43 -23.94 15.49
N GLU A 320 8.18 -23.62 15.15
CA GLU A 320 7.74 -23.36 13.80
C GLU A 320 8.22 -22.00 13.26
N LEU A 321 8.52 -21.04 14.13
CA LEU A 321 9.16 -19.79 13.74
C LEU A 321 10.68 -19.95 13.65
N THR A 322 11.29 -20.70 14.56
CA THR A 322 12.74 -20.97 14.59
C THR A 322 13.29 -21.58 13.29
N LYS A 323 12.44 -22.32 12.55
CA LYS A 323 12.79 -22.91 11.25
C LYS A 323 12.89 -21.87 10.12
N VAL A 324 12.22 -20.73 10.26
CA VAL A 324 12.06 -19.73 9.17
C VAL A 324 12.60 -18.35 9.51
N LEU A 325 12.85 -18.05 10.78
CA LEU A 325 13.36 -16.75 11.22
C LEU A 325 14.88 -16.63 11.05
N PRO A 326 15.39 -15.46 10.61
CA PRO A 326 16.82 -15.21 10.48
C PRO A 326 17.52 -15.15 11.85
N ARG A 327 18.51 -16.02 12.09
CA ARG A 327 19.25 -16.09 13.37
C ARG A 327 20.30 -15.01 13.58
N ASP A 328 20.60 -14.23 12.55
CA ASP A 328 21.69 -13.26 12.50
C ASP A 328 21.25 -11.84 12.85
N GLY A 329 20.10 -11.70 13.53
CA GLY A 329 19.51 -10.40 13.86
C GLY A 329 18.97 -9.64 12.65
N LYS A 330 18.88 -10.30 11.48
CA LYS A 330 18.22 -9.73 10.30
C LYS A 330 16.71 -9.69 10.49
N ALA A 331 16.10 -8.75 9.79
CA ALA A 331 14.66 -8.61 9.81
C ALA A 331 13.93 -9.76 9.13
N ALA A 332 12.70 -10.01 9.56
CA ALA A 332 11.85 -11.01 8.94
C ALA A 332 11.51 -10.59 7.50
N PRO A 333 11.89 -11.39 6.48
CA PRO A 333 11.57 -11.07 5.10
C PRO A 333 10.07 -11.17 4.85
N ILE A 334 9.58 -10.37 3.92
CA ILE A 334 8.17 -10.39 3.51
C ILE A 334 8.03 -10.77 2.04
N GLN A 335 6.87 -11.31 1.69
CA GLN A 335 6.52 -11.78 0.36
C GLN A 335 5.15 -11.23 -0.03
N ILE A 336 4.99 -10.77 -1.27
CA ILE A 336 3.73 -10.26 -1.81
C ILE A 336 3.21 -11.23 -2.87
N PHE A 337 2.07 -11.86 -2.60
CA PHE A 337 1.49 -12.86 -3.48
C PHE A 337 0.47 -12.22 -4.44
N ARG A 338 0.79 -12.17 -5.73
CA ARG A 338 -0.13 -11.72 -6.79
C ARG A 338 -0.49 -12.93 -7.65
N LYS A 339 -1.76 -13.08 -8.02
CA LYS A 339 -2.28 -14.31 -8.66
C LYS A 339 -1.64 -14.61 -10.02
N GLU A 340 -1.19 -13.59 -10.73
CA GLU A 340 -0.76 -13.66 -12.13
C GLU A 340 0.70 -13.23 -12.32
N GLU A 341 1.43 -13.03 -11.22
CA GLU A 341 2.78 -12.47 -11.24
C GLU A 341 3.69 -13.23 -10.28
N GLU A 342 4.98 -13.09 -10.50
CA GLU A 342 5.99 -13.64 -9.61
C GLU A 342 5.83 -13.05 -8.19
N THR A 343 6.09 -13.88 -7.18
CA THR A 343 6.05 -13.43 -5.79
C THR A 343 7.16 -12.41 -5.55
N GLU A 344 6.79 -11.16 -5.30
CA GLU A 344 7.75 -10.12 -4.93
C GLU A 344 8.30 -10.40 -3.53
N LYS A 345 9.60 -10.20 -3.34
CA LYS A 345 10.30 -10.42 -2.07
C LYS A 345 10.92 -9.12 -1.58
N TYR A 346 10.75 -8.83 -0.30
CA TYR A 346 11.35 -7.68 0.36
C TYR A 346 12.03 -8.13 1.66
N ASP A 347 13.08 -7.43 2.07
CA ASP A 347 13.87 -7.81 3.24
C ASP A 347 13.13 -7.59 4.57
N SER A 348 12.17 -6.67 4.59
CA SER A 348 11.35 -6.37 5.77
C SER A 348 10.15 -5.50 5.40
N PHE A 349 9.23 -5.30 6.35
CA PHE A 349 8.17 -4.29 6.21
C PHE A 349 8.70 -2.87 5.98
N VAL A 350 9.84 -2.53 6.58
CA VAL A 350 10.49 -1.22 6.40
C VAL A 350 10.97 -1.07 4.96
N HIS A 351 11.63 -2.10 4.42
CA HIS A 351 12.07 -2.12 3.02
C HIS A 351 10.87 -1.96 2.08
N TYR A 352 9.79 -2.72 2.28
CA TYR A 352 8.60 -2.62 1.43
C TYR A 352 7.90 -1.25 1.51
N TRP A 353 7.76 -0.68 2.71
CA TRP A 353 7.16 0.64 2.86
C TRP A 353 8.00 1.72 2.16
N ASN A 354 9.33 1.67 2.29
CA ASN A 354 10.24 2.61 1.63
C ASN A 354 10.18 2.50 0.11
N GLU A 355 10.34 1.30 -0.44
CA GLU A 355 10.36 1.09 -1.90
C GLU A 355 9.04 1.48 -2.54
N TRP A 356 7.91 1.05 -1.96
CA TRP A 356 6.61 1.32 -2.55
C TRP A 356 6.28 2.83 -2.55
N ASN A 357 6.41 3.50 -1.39
CA ASN A 357 6.09 4.93 -1.30
C ASN A 357 7.16 5.78 -2.01
N GLY A 358 8.42 5.37 -1.96
CA GLY A 358 9.52 6.04 -2.65
C GLY A 358 9.41 5.96 -4.16
N ALA A 359 8.93 4.85 -4.73
CA ALA A 359 8.66 4.74 -6.15
C ALA A 359 7.59 5.75 -6.59
N TYR A 360 6.46 5.83 -5.87
CA TYR A 360 5.46 6.85 -6.14
C TYR A 360 6.04 8.25 -5.97
N LEU A 361 6.74 8.57 -4.87
CA LEU A 361 7.34 9.90 -4.66
C LEU A 361 8.33 10.30 -5.76
N LYS A 362 9.13 9.37 -6.27
CA LYS A 362 10.09 9.64 -7.35
C LYS A 362 9.42 9.85 -8.70
N ALA A 363 8.27 9.22 -8.95
CA ALA A 363 7.55 9.38 -10.22
C ALA A 363 7.04 10.81 -10.47
N GLY A 364 7.28 11.79 -9.57
CA GLY A 364 6.74 13.16 -9.63
C GLY A 364 7.35 13.96 -10.77
N THR A 365 8.54 13.53 -11.14
CA THR A 365 9.26 14.04 -12.29
C THR A 365 8.70 13.50 -13.61
N ASN A 366 7.88 12.44 -13.58
CA ASN A 366 7.44 11.72 -14.78
C ASN A 366 5.96 11.98 -15.10
N TYR A 367 5.13 12.18 -14.09
CA TYR A 367 3.72 12.54 -14.25
C TYR A 367 3.14 13.21 -12.99
N PRO A 368 2.06 13.99 -13.15
CA PRO A 368 1.31 14.55 -12.02
C PRO A 368 0.69 13.48 -11.13
N ARG A 369 0.75 13.69 -9.82
CA ARG A 369 0.03 12.90 -8.79
C ARG A 369 -0.13 13.74 -7.54
N LEU A 370 -0.98 13.27 -6.64
CA LEU A 370 -0.96 13.69 -5.24
C LEU A 370 -0.55 12.53 -4.33
N ILE A 371 0.20 12.82 -3.27
CA ILE A 371 0.39 11.90 -2.14
C ILE A 371 -0.17 12.57 -0.89
N ILE A 372 -1.08 11.89 -0.20
CA ILE A 372 -1.74 12.38 1.02
C ILE A 372 -1.57 11.39 2.16
N ARG A 373 -1.62 11.89 3.39
CA ARG A 373 -1.59 11.05 4.58
C ARG A 373 -2.99 10.55 4.91
N TYR A 374 -3.08 9.30 5.36
CA TYR A 374 -4.30 8.73 5.92
C TYR A 374 -4.78 9.54 7.13
N GLU A 375 -3.85 10.05 7.93
CA GLU A 375 -4.13 10.81 9.14
C GLU A 375 -4.83 12.14 8.82
N ASP A 376 -4.49 12.79 7.72
CA ASP A 376 -5.15 14.03 7.27
C ASP A 376 -6.61 13.79 6.88
N LEU A 377 -6.96 12.58 6.43
CA LEU A 377 -8.36 12.22 6.18
C LEU A 377 -9.18 12.08 7.47
N LEU A 378 -8.54 11.95 8.63
CA LEU A 378 -9.22 11.86 9.93
C LEU A 378 -9.42 13.23 10.59
N VAL A 379 -8.60 14.25 10.25
CA VAL A 379 -8.56 15.53 10.99
C VAL A 379 -8.66 16.79 10.11
N HIS A 380 -8.29 16.66 8.83
CA HIS A 380 -8.27 17.73 7.83
C HIS A 380 -9.08 17.30 6.59
N LEU A 381 -10.15 16.53 6.79
CA LEU A 381 -10.86 15.87 5.68
C LEU A 381 -11.36 16.86 4.63
N GLU A 382 -12.08 17.91 5.06
CA GLU A 382 -12.67 18.90 4.16
C GLU A 382 -11.60 19.61 3.33
N GLU A 383 -10.53 20.06 3.97
CA GLU A 383 -9.41 20.73 3.30
C GLU A 383 -8.69 19.79 2.33
N THR A 384 -8.39 18.56 2.76
CA THR A 384 -7.68 17.56 1.95
C THR A 384 -8.48 17.19 0.69
N VAL A 385 -9.76 16.86 0.86
CA VAL A 385 -10.64 16.45 -0.25
C VAL A 385 -10.92 17.62 -1.18
N THR A 386 -11.07 18.84 -0.66
CA THR A 386 -11.23 20.04 -1.49
C THR A 386 -10.02 20.28 -2.38
N GLN A 387 -8.81 20.18 -1.83
CA GLN A 387 -7.57 20.35 -2.59
C GLN A 387 -7.41 19.27 -3.66
N ILE A 388 -7.69 17.99 -3.34
CA ILE A 388 -7.69 16.89 -4.32
C ILE A 388 -8.67 17.17 -5.46
N CYS A 389 -9.91 17.53 -5.13
CA CYS A 389 -10.96 17.74 -6.11
C CYS A 389 -10.60 18.89 -7.08
N LYS A 390 -10.19 20.04 -6.52
CA LYS A 390 -9.75 21.20 -7.30
C LYS A 390 -8.53 20.92 -8.17
N CYS A 391 -7.57 20.15 -7.65
CA CYS A 391 -6.37 19.78 -8.40
C CYS A 391 -6.71 19.05 -9.71
N ALA A 392 -7.70 18.16 -9.68
CA ALA A 392 -8.15 17.44 -10.86
C ALA A 392 -9.03 18.26 -11.82
N GLY A 393 -9.36 19.51 -11.48
CA GLY A 393 -10.37 20.31 -12.19
C GLY A 393 -11.81 19.93 -11.84
N GLY A 394 -12.02 19.24 -10.72
CA GLY A 394 -13.34 18.94 -10.19
C GLY A 394 -13.91 20.04 -9.29
N GLU A 395 -15.18 19.86 -8.92
CA GLU A 395 -15.94 20.72 -8.01
C GLU A 395 -16.38 19.93 -6.79
N VAL A 396 -16.28 20.55 -5.61
CA VAL A 396 -16.89 20.01 -4.40
C VAL A 396 -18.40 20.24 -4.48
N ILE A 397 -19.20 19.17 -4.44
CA ILE A 397 -20.67 19.24 -4.65
C ILE A 397 -21.48 19.33 -3.36
N THR A 398 -20.81 19.26 -2.21
CA THR A 398 -21.46 19.34 -0.91
C THR A 398 -21.02 20.61 -0.19
N ASP A 399 -21.96 21.26 0.49
CA ASP A 399 -21.63 22.39 1.36
C ASP A 399 -20.73 21.97 2.51
N LYS A 400 -20.73 20.68 2.89
CA LYS A 400 -19.92 20.11 3.96
C LYS A 400 -19.51 18.69 3.62
N ILE A 401 -18.20 18.47 3.60
CA ILE A 401 -17.60 17.14 3.45
C ILE A 401 -17.70 16.44 4.80
N GLN A 402 -18.44 15.33 4.85
CA GLN A 402 -18.67 14.58 6.07
C GLN A 402 -17.68 13.43 6.18
N HIS A 403 -17.23 13.16 7.41
CA HIS A 403 -16.50 11.92 7.67
C HIS A 403 -17.47 10.74 7.59
N LEU A 404 -16.95 9.56 7.23
CA LEU A 404 -17.72 8.34 7.25
C LEU A 404 -17.94 7.90 8.71
N LYS A 405 -19.20 7.85 9.14
CA LYS A 405 -19.57 7.29 10.45
C LYS A 405 -19.15 5.82 10.55
N ASP A 406 -19.63 5.04 9.59
CA ASP A 406 -19.45 3.59 9.54
C ASP A 406 -18.11 3.18 8.91
N THR A 407 -17.79 1.89 9.05
CA THR A 407 -16.63 1.29 8.39
C THR A 407 -16.69 1.51 6.88
N ALA A 408 -15.57 1.91 6.27
CA ALA A 408 -15.48 2.10 4.81
C ALA A 408 -15.68 0.80 3.99
N LYS A 409 -15.76 -0.37 4.65
CA LYS A 409 -16.02 -1.68 4.05
C LYS A 409 -17.29 -2.30 4.64
N PRO A 410 -18.49 -2.01 4.12
CA PRO A 410 -19.70 -2.66 4.60
C PRO A 410 -19.63 -4.18 4.33
N GLY A 411 -19.86 -5.02 5.34
CA GLY A 411 -19.94 -6.49 5.18
C GLY A 411 -19.50 -7.32 6.39
N HIS A 412 -20.12 -8.49 6.57
CA HIS A 412 -20.02 -9.36 7.75
C HIS A 412 -18.64 -9.95 8.07
N LYS A 413 -17.63 -9.80 7.20
CA LYS A 413 -16.27 -10.35 7.43
C LYS A 413 -15.34 -9.41 8.19
N HIS A 414 -15.79 -8.20 8.56
CA HIS A 414 -14.95 -7.17 9.19
C HIS A 414 -15.58 -6.55 10.45
N LYS A 415 -16.28 -7.34 11.28
CA LYS A 415 -16.90 -6.88 12.54
C LYS A 415 -15.94 -6.23 13.54
N SER A 416 -14.62 -6.33 13.35
CA SER A 416 -13.59 -5.75 14.22
C SER A 416 -13.14 -4.34 13.83
N GLN A 417 -13.65 -3.77 12.74
CA GLN A 417 -13.32 -2.40 12.39
C GLN A 417 -14.10 -1.43 13.27
N LYS A 418 -13.37 -0.75 14.15
CA LYS A 418 -13.91 0.37 14.92
C LYS A 418 -14.20 1.51 13.94
N GLY A 419 -15.34 2.20 14.09
CA GLY A 419 -15.73 3.35 13.25
C GLY A 419 -14.77 4.54 13.36
N LEU A 420 -15.24 5.74 13.02
CA LEU A 420 -14.41 6.96 13.03
C LEU A 420 -13.73 7.20 14.38
N ALA A 421 -14.46 7.10 15.49
CA ALA A 421 -13.93 7.29 16.85
C ALA A 421 -12.76 6.33 17.15
N GLY A 422 -12.92 5.06 16.80
CA GLY A 422 -11.87 4.07 17.00
C GLY A 422 -10.66 4.27 16.10
N SER A 423 -10.83 4.88 14.93
CA SER A 423 -9.71 5.27 14.05
C SER A 423 -8.95 6.47 14.63
N ILE A 424 -9.67 7.50 15.10
CA ILE A 424 -9.08 8.66 15.80
C ILE A 424 -8.27 8.22 17.01
N MET A 425 -8.86 7.44 17.93
CA MET A 425 -8.19 6.96 19.13
C MET A 425 -6.96 6.09 18.85
N ARG A 426 -6.94 5.41 17.68
CA ARG A 426 -5.88 4.46 17.32
C ARG A 426 -4.72 5.10 16.55
N TYR A 427 -5.01 6.01 15.62
CA TYR A 427 -4.03 6.49 14.65
C TYR A 427 -3.53 7.91 14.92
N LEU A 428 -4.13 8.59 15.90
CA LEU A 428 -3.79 9.98 16.24
C LEU A 428 -3.13 10.10 17.62
N ARG A 429 -2.48 9.04 18.11
CA ARG A 429 -1.78 8.99 19.40
C ARG A 429 -0.42 8.33 19.26
N ASP A 430 0.63 8.96 19.78
CA ASP A 430 2.01 8.47 19.66
C ASP A 430 2.19 7.12 20.37
N GLU A 431 1.58 6.98 21.55
CA GLU A 431 1.57 5.74 22.33
C GLU A 431 1.09 4.53 21.48
N LYS A 432 0.11 4.75 20.58
CA LYS A 432 -0.46 3.69 19.74
C LYS A 432 0.41 3.32 18.54
N ARG A 433 1.50 4.05 18.28
CA ARG A 433 2.51 3.69 17.27
C ARG A 433 3.42 2.57 17.76
N THR A 434 3.65 2.49 19.07
CA THR A 434 4.48 1.43 19.68
C THR A 434 3.61 0.33 20.30
N HIS A 435 2.46 0.70 20.88
CA HIS A 435 1.55 -0.19 21.59
C HIS A 435 0.09 0.08 21.18
N PRO A 436 -0.40 -0.47 20.06
CA PRO A 436 -1.78 -0.28 19.60
C PRO A 436 -2.85 -0.85 20.56
N GLY A 437 -2.45 -1.54 21.62
CA GLY A 437 -3.28 -2.20 22.63
C GLY A 437 -3.36 -3.72 22.42
N GLY A 438 -3.53 -4.45 23.53
CA GLY A 438 -3.50 -5.92 23.55
C GLY A 438 -2.08 -6.49 23.51
N GLU A 439 -1.94 -7.72 23.02
CA GLU A 439 -0.66 -8.44 22.94
C GLU A 439 0.23 -8.01 21.75
N MET A 440 -0.25 -7.11 20.87
CA MET A 440 0.55 -6.59 19.76
C MET A 440 1.28 -5.33 20.18
N PHE A 441 2.61 -5.40 20.18
CA PHE A 441 3.51 -4.27 20.42
C PHE A 441 4.77 -4.38 19.55
N MET A 442 5.48 -3.26 19.37
CA MET A 442 6.82 -3.25 18.80
C MET A 442 7.84 -3.28 19.93
N THR A 443 8.79 -4.21 19.86
CA THR A 443 9.90 -4.28 20.80
C THR A 443 10.86 -3.10 20.62
N PHE A 444 11.76 -2.90 21.57
CA PHE A 444 12.80 -1.89 21.44
C PHE A 444 13.66 -2.08 20.19
N ASP A 445 14.01 -3.33 19.87
CA ASP A 445 14.81 -3.66 18.69
C ASP A 445 14.03 -3.41 17.40
N ASP A 446 12.73 -3.70 17.36
CA ASP A 446 11.87 -3.31 16.23
C ASP A 446 11.88 -1.80 16.02
N LEU A 447 11.75 -1.02 17.10
CA LEU A 447 11.74 0.45 17.01
C LEU A 447 13.09 1.00 16.56
N GLN A 448 14.21 0.44 17.03
CA GLN A 448 15.54 0.84 16.54
C GLN A 448 15.74 0.45 15.07
N TYR A 449 15.32 -0.76 14.69
CA TYR A 449 15.40 -1.21 13.31
C TYR A 449 14.58 -0.32 12.37
N ALA A 450 13.32 -0.05 12.72
CA ALA A 450 12.46 0.87 11.96
C ALA A 450 13.07 2.26 11.87
N LYS A 451 13.57 2.81 12.99
CA LYS A 451 14.19 4.13 13.00
C LYS A 451 15.41 4.22 12.08
N ASN A 452 16.24 3.19 12.05
CA ASN A 452 17.45 3.18 11.23
C ASN A 452 17.18 2.84 9.75
N GLY A 453 16.10 2.08 9.49
CA GLY A 453 15.79 1.59 8.15
C GLY A 453 14.80 2.45 7.37
N LEU A 454 13.92 3.20 8.03
CA LEU A 454 12.96 4.08 7.34
C LEU A 454 13.71 5.19 6.61
N ASP A 455 13.34 5.44 5.35
CA ASP A 455 14.02 6.43 4.52
C ASP A 455 13.75 7.84 5.07
N PRO A 456 14.80 8.60 5.46
CA PRO A 456 14.64 9.90 6.10
C PRO A 456 14.01 10.94 5.17
N ASP A 457 14.20 10.84 3.85
CA ASP A 457 13.60 11.76 2.89
C ASP A 457 12.10 11.49 2.79
N LEU A 458 11.65 10.24 2.85
CA LEU A 458 10.22 9.90 2.92
C LEU A 458 9.57 10.37 4.21
N MET A 459 10.22 10.10 5.35
CA MET A 459 9.75 10.55 6.66
C MET A 459 9.61 12.08 6.68
N LYS A 460 10.62 12.80 6.16
CA LYS A 460 10.59 14.26 6.03
C LYS A 460 9.50 14.72 5.06
N SER A 461 9.39 14.14 3.87
CA SER A 461 8.42 14.53 2.84
C SER A 461 6.97 14.40 3.32
N PHE A 462 6.70 13.40 4.15
CA PHE A 462 5.36 13.15 4.70
C PHE A 462 5.19 13.68 6.13
N HIS A 463 6.15 14.44 6.65
CA HIS A 463 6.14 15.02 7.99
C HIS A 463 5.86 13.97 9.09
N TYR A 464 6.40 12.77 8.95
CA TYR A 464 6.35 11.75 9.98
C TYR A 464 7.59 11.85 10.87
N THR A 465 7.39 11.74 12.18
CA THR A 465 8.47 11.66 13.17
C THR A 465 8.74 10.22 13.57
N HIS A 466 9.80 9.93 14.33
CA HIS A 466 9.91 8.63 14.99
C HIS A 466 9.26 8.71 16.38
N PRO A 467 8.62 7.64 16.89
CA PRO A 467 8.10 7.61 18.25
C PRO A 467 9.20 7.98 19.24
N GLU A 468 8.89 8.82 20.22
CA GLU A 468 9.84 9.13 21.27
C GLU A 468 10.10 7.87 22.10
N ARG A 469 11.36 7.64 22.52
CA ARG A 469 11.66 6.52 23.42
C ARG A 469 10.86 6.76 24.69
N THR A 470 9.82 5.98 24.93
CA THR A 470 9.25 5.79 26.26
C THR A 470 10.24 4.98 27.10
N ARG A 471 11.35 5.61 27.49
CA ARG A 471 12.35 5.03 28.42
C ARG A 471 11.74 4.63 29.76
N GLN A 472 10.52 5.06 30.07
CA GLN A 472 9.99 5.06 31.43
C GLN A 472 9.21 3.81 31.83
N ASN A 473 8.79 2.93 30.91
CA ASN A 473 7.86 1.83 31.26
C ASN A 473 8.35 0.40 30.94
N MET A 474 9.65 0.19 30.67
CA MET A 474 10.20 -1.18 30.52
C MET A 474 10.90 -1.69 31.79
N SER A 475 10.38 -1.33 32.97
CA SER A 475 10.61 -2.15 34.17
C SER A 475 9.55 -3.24 34.21
N PHE A 476 9.74 -4.29 33.42
CA PHE A 476 9.00 -5.54 33.53
C PHE A 476 9.83 -6.57 34.28
#